data_AF-A0A6B2CFA1-F1
#
_entry.id   AF-A0A6B2CFA1-F1
#
_cell.length_a   1.000
_cell.length_b   1.000
_cell.length_c   1.000
_cell.angle_alpha   90.00
_cell.angle_beta   90.00
_cell.angle_gamma   90.00
#
_symmetry.space_group_name_H-M   'P 1'
#
loop_
_entity.id
_entity.type
_entity.pdbx_description
1 polymer ?
#
loop_
_entity_poly.entity_id
_entity_poly.type
_entity_poly.pdbx_seq_one_letter_code
_entity_poly.pdbx_strand_id
1 'polypeptide(L)'
;MGHRKLEAPRHGSLGVRPRKRASELTVRVRTWPTKTWIEVLEDRYGSEVEKLNVARRPMLLAFPVYKAGMSHALVVEDRPRTPLTGKPVFTPLTILDAPPAIVLGLRTYVVEGGALRSQGEAWRSPVNAVMEVFEKFYKDNPFFKQVSAKDIVRRYLAGLRKVNHGLVKPDPGGEYGFKFIETDFENRVKQVLSGEIKAVSLIVSTLPVFSGIGKKKPEIFEIRVGGGKIDELASYAEKVTGDFVAVSDVFLEGQLVDVIGVTKGKGFQGVVKRFGVKELPRWHKHRKGSRKIGARSPGFGTMSEPPQAGQTGFHRRTELNKRILKIGMNGLEVVPEGGFLHYGLIYGPYLLLKGSVIGPVKRALLLRHPVRPPLGWLPLTPPQITYLSLESKQGA
;
A
#
# COMPACT_ATOMS: atom_id res chain seq x y z
N MET A 1 -45.91 13.42 -18.16
CA MET A 1 -44.90 13.66 -17.09
C MET A 1 -43.91 14.68 -17.62
N GLY A 2 -43.84 15.87 -17.00
CA GLY A 2 -42.91 16.94 -17.36
C GLY A 2 -41.53 16.79 -16.70
N HIS A 3 -40.77 17.88 -16.64
CA HIS A 3 -39.46 17.92 -15.99
C HIS A 3 -39.55 17.59 -14.48
N ARG A 4 -38.40 17.25 -13.88
CA ARG A 4 -38.30 16.91 -12.47
C ARG A 4 -38.62 18.14 -11.61
N LYS A 5 -39.66 18.08 -10.78
CA LYS A 5 -40.14 19.21 -9.95
C LYS A 5 -39.12 19.76 -8.94
N LEU A 6 -38.33 18.88 -8.31
CA LEU A 6 -37.32 19.25 -7.32
C LEU A 6 -35.98 18.63 -7.70
N GLU A 7 -34.95 19.47 -7.81
CA GLU A 7 -33.58 19.03 -8.05
C GLU A 7 -33.01 18.30 -6.85
N ALA A 8 -32.13 17.33 -7.10
CA ALA A 8 -31.35 16.72 -6.04
C ALA A 8 -30.00 16.27 -6.60
N PRO A 9 -28.95 16.25 -5.76
CA PRO A 9 -27.65 15.74 -6.17
C PRO A 9 -27.75 14.29 -6.63
N ARG A 10 -26.82 13.92 -7.50
CA ARG A 10 -26.74 12.58 -8.07
C ARG A 10 -26.32 11.56 -7.02
N HIS A 11 -26.99 10.41 -6.99
CA HIS A 11 -26.57 9.28 -6.18
C HIS A 11 -25.37 8.55 -6.80
N GLY A 12 -24.19 8.75 -6.20
CA GLY A 12 -22.95 8.06 -6.54
C GLY A 12 -22.16 8.69 -7.69
N SER A 13 -20.84 8.75 -7.51
CA SER A 13 -19.91 9.25 -8.51
C SER A 13 -19.83 8.35 -9.75
N LEU A 14 -19.78 8.97 -10.93
CA LEU A 14 -19.54 8.33 -12.22
C LEU A 14 -18.05 8.01 -12.46
N GLY A 15 -17.12 8.78 -11.87
CA GLY A 15 -15.67 8.59 -12.04
C GLY A 15 -15.12 7.28 -11.46
N VAL A 16 -15.93 6.56 -10.68
CA VAL A 16 -15.58 5.26 -10.09
C VAL A 16 -16.18 4.07 -10.83
N ARG A 17 -16.73 4.31 -12.03
CA ARG A 17 -17.21 3.27 -12.97
C ARG A 17 -16.04 2.75 -13.83
N PRO A 18 -16.10 1.48 -14.28
CA PRO A 18 -17.09 0.46 -13.93
C PRO A 18 -16.94 -0.02 -12.47
N ARG A 19 -18.07 -0.21 -11.77
CA ARG A 19 -18.11 -0.75 -10.40
C ARG A 19 -18.07 -2.28 -10.42
N LYS A 20 -16.95 -2.83 -10.90
CA LYS A 20 -16.68 -4.28 -11.02
C LYS A 20 -15.65 -4.75 -9.99
N ARG A 21 -15.56 -6.07 -9.80
CA ARG A 21 -14.48 -6.69 -9.00
C ARG A 21 -13.13 -6.33 -9.62
N ALA A 22 -12.15 -6.04 -8.77
CA ALA A 22 -10.76 -5.99 -9.19
C ALA A 22 -10.37 -7.37 -9.74
N SER A 23 -9.65 -7.40 -10.85
CA SER A 23 -9.16 -8.66 -11.46
C SER A 23 -8.11 -9.33 -10.58
N GLU A 24 -7.31 -8.53 -9.89
CA GLU A 24 -6.22 -8.97 -9.03
C GLU A 24 -6.30 -8.31 -7.65
N LEU A 25 -5.77 -9.01 -6.65
CA LEU A 25 -5.58 -8.49 -5.30
C LEU A 25 -4.29 -7.66 -5.20
N THR A 26 -3.26 -8.05 -5.95
CA THR A 26 -2.01 -7.31 -6.09
C THR A 26 -2.28 -5.94 -6.71
N VAL A 27 -1.66 -4.93 -6.10
CA VAL A 27 -1.95 -3.54 -6.44
C VAL A 27 -1.09 -3.11 -7.62
N ARG A 28 -1.75 -2.75 -8.72
CA ARG A 28 -1.10 -2.04 -9.84
C ARG A 28 -1.18 -0.53 -9.63
N VAL A 29 -0.04 0.14 -9.54
CA VAL A 29 0.05 1.61 -9.55
C VAL A 29 -0.13 2.11 -10.98
N ARG A 30 -1.01 3.09 -11.18
CA ARG A 30 -1.27 3.69 -12.51
C ARG A 30 -0.47 4.96 -12.76
N THR A 31 -0.16 5.69 -11.69
CA THR A 31 0.45 7.00 -11.75
C THR A 31 1.46 7.07 -10.64
N TRP A 32 2.67 7.52 -10.92
CA TRP A 32 3.70 7.74 -9.92
C TRP A 32 3.82 9.24 -9.67
N PRO A 33 4.11 9.67 -8.43
CA PRO A 33 4.39 11.08 -8.16
C PRO A 33 5.66 11.50 -8.89
N THR A 34 5.69 12.75 -9.33
CA THR A 34 6.85 13.33 -10.01
C THR A 34 7.92 13.80 -9.04
N LYS A 35 7.50 14.18 -7.82
CA LYS A 35 8.37 14.64 -6.73
C LYS A 35 8.27 13.71 -5.53
N THR A 36 9.38 13.56 -4.81
CA THR A 36 9.41 12.90 -3.50
C THR A 36 8.78 13.79 -2.43
N TRP A 37 8.59 13.26 -1.22
CA TRP A 37 8.02 14.06 -0.13
C TRP A 37 8.94 15.20 0.29
N ILE A 38 10.25 14.95 0.31
CA ILE A 38 11.28 15.95 0.63
C ILE A 38 11.22 17.09 -0.38
N GLU A 39 11.22 16.79 -1.68
CA GLU A 39 11.11 17.81 -2.73
C GLU A 39 9.79 18.61 -2.64
N VAL A 40 8.68 17.96 -2.24
CA VAL A 40 7.39 18.64 -2.00
C VAL A 40 7.44 19.57 -0.79
N LEU A 41 8.20 19.21 0.25
CA LEU A 41 8.41 20.08 1.41
C LEU A 41 9.35 21.24 1.06
N GLU A 42 10.42 21.00 0.31
CA GLU A 42 11.38 22.02 -0.14
C GLU A 42 10.67 23.09 -0.98
N ASP A 43 9.83 22.69 -1.93
CA ASP A 43 9.00 23.60 -2.73
C ASP A 43 8.12 24.52 -1.85
N ARG A 44 7.72 24.05 -0.66
CA ARG A 44 6.74 24.72 0.19
C ARG A 44 7.36 25.58 1.28
N TYR A 45 8.37 25.04 1.95
CA TYR A 45 8.95 25.61 3.16
C TYR A 45 10.41 26.04 2.97
N GLY A 46 11.01 25.78 1.81
CA GLY A 46 12.38 26.20 1.49
C GLY A 46 13.39 25.66 2.51
N SER A 47 14.19 26.56 3.08
CA SER A 47 15.25 26.22 4.04
C SER A 47 14.76 25.65 5.37
N GLU A 48 13.46 25.79 5.72
CA GLU A 48 12.95 25.18 6.96
C GLU A 48 13.01 23.65 6.94
N VAL A 49 13.10 23.04 5.76
CA VAL A 49 13.22 21.59 5.58
C VAL A 49 14.55 21.06 6.08
N GLU A 50 15.59 21.88 6.13
CA GLU A 50 16.91 21.50 6.68
C GLU A 50 16.79 21.03 8.14
N LYS A 51 15.79 21.53 8.89
CA LYS A 51 15.49 21.09 10.26
C LYS A 51 15.16 19.60 10.37
N LEU A 52 14.77 18.94 9.29
CA LEU A 52 14.50 17.51 9.27
C LEU A 52 15.78 16.66 9.18
N ASN A 53 16.93 17.26 8.87
CA ASN A 53 18.21 16.55 8.68
C ASN A 53 18.12 15.39 7.67
N VAL A 54 17.23 15.50 6.67
CA VAL A 54 17.11 14.50 5.61
C VAL A 54 17.54 15.10 4.28
N ALA A 55 18.64 14.60 3.74
CA ALA A 55 19.14 15.01 2.43
C ALA A 55 18.30 14.45 1.29
N ARG A 56 18.24 15.19 0.18
CA ARG A 56 17.69 14.69 -1.08
C ARG A 56 18.50 13.48 -1.55
N ARG A 57 17.79 12.38 -1.84
CA ARG A 57 18.39 11.13 -2.31
C ARG A 57 17.42 10.34 -3.19
N PRO A 58 17.94 9.54 -4.14
CA PRO A 58 17.16 8.49 -4.78
C PRO A 58 16.52 7.56 -3.76
N MET A 59 15.23 7.28 -3.93
CA MET A 59 14.48 6.36 -3.06
C MET A 59 13.31 5.73 -3.81
N LEU A 60 12.77 4.64 -3.26
CA LEU A 60 11.52 4.06 -3.73
C LEU A 60 10.35 5.01 -3.46
N LEU A 61 9.38 5.09 -4.36
CA LEU A 61 8.20 5.96 -4.21
C LEU A 61 7.00 5.28 -3.56
N ALA A 62 7.11 4.00 -3.21
CA ALA A 62 6.08 3.23 -2.53
C ALA A 62 6.68 2.12 -1.68
N PHE A 63 5.87 1.61 -0.75
CA PHE A 63 6.22 0.48 0.09
C PHE A 63 4.99 -0.43 0.31
N PRO A 64 5.12 -1.76 0.16
CA PRO A 64 4.03 -2.69 0.40
C PRO A 64 3.86 -2.98 1.90
N VAL A 65 2.63 -3.03 2.37
CA VAL A 65 2.29 -3.27 3.79
C VAL A 65 1.05 -4.14 3.91
N TYR A 66 0.83 -4.73 5.08
CA TYR A 66 -0.39 -5.47 5.37
C TYR A 66 -1.23 -4.79 6.43
N LYS A 67 -2.55 -4.74 6.22
CA LYS A 67 -3.46 -4.20 7.22
C LYS A 67 -3.63 -5.16 8.40
N ALA A 68 -3.10 -4.80 9.57
CA ALA A 68 -3.16 -5.60 10.78
C ALA A 68 -4.45 -5.34 11.57
N GLY A 69 -4.76 -4.08 11.83
CA GLY A 69 -5.91 -3.72 12.65
C GLY A 69 -6.14 -2.22 12.74
N MET A 70 -7.00 -1.81 13.67
CA MET A 70 -7.24 -0.41 13.99
C MET A 70 -7.24 -0.25 15.51
N SER A 71 -6.77 0.89 15.98
CA SER A 71 -6.91 1.33 17.37
C SER A 71 -7.18 2.84 17.37
N HIS A 72 -7.04 3.48 18.52
CA HIS A 72 -7.10 4.92 18.66
C HIS A 72 -5.92 5.42 19.48
N ALA A 73 -5.57 6.68 19.28
CA ALA A 73 -4.55 7.39 20.03
C ALA A 73 -5.03 8.80 20.37
N LEU A 74 -4.42 9.40 21.39
CA LEU A 74 -4.46 10.84 21.58
C LEU A 74 -3.24 11.44 20.87
N VAL A 75 -3.49 12.28 19.87
CA VAL A 75 -2.45 12.92 19.06
C VAL A 75 -2.59 14.43 19.24
N VAL A 76 -1.49 15.11 19.54
CA VAL A 76 -1.50 16.57 19.64
C VAL A 76 -1.75 17.16 18.25
N GLU A 77 -2.77 18.01 18.13
CA GLU A 77 -3.06 18.69 16.85
C GLU A 77 -2.02 19.79 16.61
N ASP A 78 -1.25 19.63 15.54
CA ASP A 78 -0.13 20.51 15.17
C ASP A 78 -0.46 21.42 13.98
N ARG A 79 -1.63 21.28 13.37
CA ARG A 79 -2.06 22.21 12.33
C ARG A 79 -2.22 23.61 12.93
N PRO A 80 -1.59 24.65 12.37
CA PRO A 80 -1.72 26.00 12.87
C PRO A 80 -3.12 26.55 12.63
N ARG A 81 -3.54 27.51 13.46
CA ARG A 81 -4.80 28.28 13.32
C ARG A 81 -6.06 27.40 13.38
N THR A 82 -6.03 26.30 14.13
CA THR A 82 -7.22 25.53 14.47
C THR A 82 -7.58 25.70 15.94
N PRO A 83 -8.86 25.59 16.35
CA PRO A 83 -9.22 25.70 17.77
C PRO A 83 -8.59 24.64 18.70
N LEU A 84 -8.07 23.57 18.11
CA LEU A 84 -7.48 22.43 18.81
C LEU A 84 -5.94 22.42 18.77
N THR A 85 -5.30 23.39 18.12
CA THR A 85 -3.83 23.46 18.01
C THR A 85 -3.18 23.36 19.40
N GLY A 86 -2.21 22.45 19.55
CA GLY A 86 -1.51 22.18 20.81
C GLY A 86 -2.25 21.30 21.80
N LYS A 87 -3.49 20.88 21.52
CA LYS A 87 -4.29 20.01 22.40
C LYS A 87 -4.27 18.56 21.92
N PRO A 88 -4.30 17.58 22.84
CA PRO A 88 -4.47 16.17 22.47
C PRO A 88 -5.88 15.92 21.92
N VAL A 89 -5.96 15.31 20.74
CA VAL A 89 -7.22 15.00 20.04
C VAL A 89 -7.34 13.49 19.84
N PHE A 90 -8.52 12.96 20.17
CA PHE A 90 -8.85 11.56 19.88
C PHE A 90 -8.78 11.30 18.37
N THR A 91 -7.87 10.42 17.99
CA THR A 91 -7.57 10.12 16.60
C THR A 91 -7.67 8.62 16.37
N PRO A 92 -8.66 8.14 15.59
CA PRO A 92 -8.67 6.75 15.16
C PRO A 92 -7.50 6.52 14.20
N LEU A 93 -6.86 5.36 14.29
CA LEU A 93 -5.71 5.02 13.45
C LEU A 93 -5.77 3.57 12.98
N THR A 94 -5.13 3.32 11.85
CA THR A 94 -4.92 1.97 11.31
C THR A 94 -3.48 1.56 11.55
N ILE A 95 -3.29 0.33 12.01
CA ILE A 95 -1.99 -0.27 12.28
C ILE A 95 -1.67 -1.19 11.10
N LEU A 96 -0.54 -0.93 10.48
CA LEU A 96 -0.06 -1.65 9.30
C LEU A 96 1.22 -2.40 9.67
N ASP A 97 1.24 -3.71 9.40
CA ASP A 97 2.46 -4.52 9.48
C ASP A 97 3.29 -4.26 8.22
N ALA A 98 4.55 -3.88 8.41
CA ALA A 98 5.44 -3.39 7.37
C ALA A 98 6.78 -4.15 7.40
N PRO A 99 6.77 -5.49 7.20
CA PRO A 99 8.01 -6.24 7.14
C PRO A 99 8.90 -5.68 6.02
N PRO A 100 10.24 -5.68 6.18
CA PRO A 100 11.15 -5.26 5.12
C PRO A 100 10.83 -5.96 3.79
N ALA A 101 11.00 -5.24 2.69
CA ALA A 101 10.69 -5.75 1.36
C ALA A 101 11.99 -6.07 0.61
N ILE A 102 12.02 -7.16 -0.14
CA ILE A 102 13.20 -7.58 -0.90
C ILE A 102 13.14 -7.03 -2.32
N VAL A 103 14.25 -6.48 -2.80
CA VAL A 103 14.36 -6.01 -4.18
C VAL A 103 14.92 -7.13 -5.05
N LEU A 104 14.05 -7.76 -5.84
CA LEU A 104 14.38 -8.92 -6.68
C LEU A 104 15.05 -8.55 -8.00
N GLY A 105 14.78 -7.34 -8.51
CA GLY A 105 15.26 -6.93 -9.80
C GLY A 105 15.00 -5.47 -10.11
N LEU A 106 15.59 -4.99 -11.19
CA LEU A 106 15.35 -3.66 -11.74
C LEU A 106 14.79 -3.78 -13.16
N ARG A 107 13.95 -2.80 -13.52
CA ARG A 107 13.31 -2.66 -14.83
C ARG A 107 13.41 -1.22 -15.28
N THR A 108 13.87 -0.99 -16.51
CA THR A 108 13.94 0.34 -17.10
C THR A 108 12.89 0.52 -18.20
N TYR A 109 12.55 1.77 -18.42
CA TYR A 109 11.58 2.18 -19.43
C TYR A 109 12.17 3.21 -20.37
N VAL A 110 11.97 2.98 -21.65
CA VAL A 110 12.24 3.92 -22.75
C VAL A 110 10.93 4.45 -23.30
N VAL A 111 10.97 5.58 -24.00
CA VAL A 111 9.80 6.11 -24.72
C VAL A 111 9.83 5.59 -26.14
N GLU A 112 8.76 4.93 -26.57
CA GLU A 112 8.58 4.47 -27.94
C GLU A 112 7.14 4.80 -28.38
N GLY A 113 6.99 5.52 -29.50
CA GLY A 113 5.67 5.95 -29.99
C GLY A 113 4.86 6.78 -28.99
N GLY A 114 5.54 7.54 -28.11
CA GLY A 114 4.90 8.36 -27.06
C GLY A 114 4.42 7.57 -25.83
N ALA A 115 4.66 6.27 -25.77
CA ALA A 115 4.35 5.42 -24.62
C ALA A 115 5.62 4.89 -23.96
N LEU A 116 5.54 4.56 -22.67
CA LEU A 116 6.64 3.89 -21.97
C LEU A 116 6.64 2.40 -22.31
N ARG A 117 7.73 1.92 -22.90
CA ARG A 117 7.98 0.50 -23.13
C ARG A 117 9.09 0.01 -22.21
N SER A 118 8.90 -1.18 -21.63
CA SER A 118 9.95 -1.84 -20.86
C SER A 118 11.10 -2.25 -21.79
N GLN A 119 12.31 -1.84 -21.46
CA GLN A 119 13.50 -2.21 -22.22
C GLN A 119 14.00 -3.61 -21.85
N GLY A 120 13.93 -3.96 -20.56
CA GLY A 120 14.28 -5.27 -20.04
C GLY A 120 14.30 -5.29 -18.51
N GLU A 121 14.72 -6.42 -17.96
CA GLU A 121 14.79 -6.66 -16.53
C GLU A 121 16.12 -7.33 -16.18
N ALA A 122 16.69 -6.95 -15.05
CA ALA A 122 17.83 -7.65 -14.44
C ALA A 122 17.41 -8.15 -13.07
N TRP A 123 17.60 -9.45 -12.80
CA TRP A 123 17.17 -10.13 -11.59
C TRP A 123 18.38 -10.60 -10.77
N ARG A 124 18.26 -10.56 -9.44
CA ARG A 124 19.31 -11.00 -8.50
C ARG A 124 18.72 -11.86 -7.39
N SER A 125 19.53 -12.77 -6.86
CA SER A 125 19.09 -13.69 -5.81
C SER A 125 18.71 -12.94 -4.53
N PRO A 126 17.56 -13.27 -3.92
CA PRO A 126 17.12 -12.67 -2.67
C PRO A 126 17.73 -13.32 -1.42
N VAL A 127 18.56 -14.36 -1.57
CA VAL A 127 18.98 -15.21 -0.43
C VAL A 127 19.68 -14.40 0.66
N ASN A 128 20.69 -13.61 0.28
CA ASN A 128 21.47 -12.81 1.24
C ASN A 128 20.59 -11.78 1.94
N ALA A 129 19.77 -11.04 1.20
CA ALA A 129 18.88 -10.04 1.79
C ALA A 129 17.86 -10.65 2.77
N VAL A 130 17.33 -11.84 2.48
CA VAL A 130 16.40 -12.51 3.41
C VAL A 130 17.09 -12.94 4.69
N MET A 131 18.34 -13.40 4.61
CA MET A 131 19.16 -13.73 5.79
C MET A 131 19.43 -12.47 6.61
N GLU A 132 19.86 -11.38 5.98
CA GLU A 132 20.13 -10.12 6.65
C GLU A 132 18.89 -9.53 7.34
N VAL A 133 17.71 -9.62 6.70
CA VAL A 133 16.45 -9.19 7.33
C VAL A 133 16.17 -10.00 8.59
N PHE A 134 16.36 -11.32 8.56
CA PHE A 134 16.18 -12.16 9.74
C PHE A 134 17.12 -11.72 10.86
N GLU A 135 18.40 -11.55 10.54
CA GLU A 135 19.44 -11.20 11.52
C GLU A 135 19.23 -9.82 12.15
N LYS A 136 18.89 -8.80 11.34
CA LYS A 136 18.70 -7.42 11.83
C LYS A 136 17.40 -7.21 12.60
N PHE A 137 16.29 -7.79 12.17
CA PHE A 137 14.97 -7.43 12.69
C PHE A 137 14.30 -8.50 13.55
N TYR A 138 14.66 -9.79 13.36
CA TYR A 138 13.87 -10.90 13.91
C TYR A 138 14.67 -11.88 14.76
N LYS A 139 16.01 -11.82 14.77
CA LYS A 139 16.88 -12.74 15.52
C LYS A 139 16.56 -12.76 17.02
N ASP A 140 16.37 -11.59 17.62
CA ASP A 140 16.10 -11.45 19.05
C ASP A 140 14.61 -11.60 19.39
N ASN A 141 13.76 -11.78 18.37
CA ASN A 141 12.32 -11.88 18.59
C ASN A 141 11.98 -13.24 19.26
N PRO A 142 11.26 -13.24 20.40
CA PRO A 142 10.89 -14.46 21.12
C PRO A 142 10.18 -15.51 20.26
N PHE A 143 9.42 -15.08 19.26
CA PHE A 143 8.64 -15.96 18.38
C PHE A 143 9.47 -16.65 17.29
N PHE A 144 10.72 -16.23 17.09
CA PHE A 144 11.62 -16.75 16.06
C PHE A 144 12.81 -17.56 16.61
N LYS A 145 12.92 -17.75 17.93
CA LYS A 145 14.05 -18.44 18.59
C LYS A 145 14.33 -19.86 18.08
N GLN A 146 13.30 -20.59 17.66
CA GLN A 146 13.43 -21.97 17.17
C GLN A 146 13.63 -22.06 15.65
N VAL A 147 13.63 -20.93 14.94
CA VAL A 147 13.67 -20.92 13.47
C VAL A 147 15.06 -20.47 13.03
N SER A 148 15.71 -21.27 12.18
CA SER A 148 16.97 -20.86 11.58
C SER A 148 16.74 -19.89 10.42
N ALA A 149 17.72 -19.02 10.15
CA ALA A 149 17.68 -18.12 9.00
C ALA A 149 17.54 -18.91 7.67
N LYS A 150 18.20 -20.07 7.58
CA LYS A 150 18.13 -20.99 6.43
C LYS A 150 16.70 -21.52 6.20
N ASP A 151 15.98 -21.84 7.27
CA ASP A 151 14.57 -22.27 7.17
C ASP A 151 13.68 -21.15 6.64
N ILE A 152 13.94 -19.90 7.01
CA ILE A 152 13.21 -18.74 6.48
C ILE A 152 13.46 -18.59 4.98
N VAL A 153 14.72 -18.66 4.54
CA VAL A 153 15.09 -18.60 3.12
C VAL A 153 14.37 -19.70 2.34
N ARG A 154 14.41 -20.95 2.83
CA ARG A 154 13.70 -22.08 2.23
C ARG A 154 12.20 -21.82 2.11
N ARG A 155 11.56 -21.34 3.17
CA ARG A 155 10.11 -21.02 3.19
C ARG A 155 9.78 -19.90 2.19
N TYR A 156 10.63 -18.89 2.11
CA TYR A 156 10.47 -17.77 1.19
C TYR A 156 10.62 -18.21 -0.27
N LEU A 157 11.69 -18.92 -0.63
CA LEU A 157 11.91 -19.43 -1.99
C LEU A 157 10.79 -20.38 -2.44
N ALA A 158 10.33 -21.27 -1.56
CA ALA A 158 9.17 -22.12 -1.81
C ALA A 158 7.89 -21.31 -2.09
N GLY A 159 7.72 -20.19 -1.38
CA GLY A 159 6.64 -19.23 -1.59
C GLY A 159 6.76 -18.49 -2.93
N LEU A 160 7.95 -18.00 -3.25
CA LEU A 160 8.25 -17.27 -4.48
C LEU A 160 8.06 -18.15 -5.73
N ARG A 161 8.41 -19.44 -5.66
CA ARG A 161 8.10 -20.42 -6.70
C ARG A 161 6.61 -20.52 -7.03
N LYS A 162 5.72 -20.38 -6.03
CA LYS A 162 4.25 -20.36 -6.24
C LYS A 162 3.75 -19.07 -6.89
N VAL A 163 4.58 -18.03 -6.93
CA VAL A 163 4.30 -16.79 -7.68
C VAL A 163 4.74 -16.98 -9.12
N ASN A 164 6.00 -17.39 -9.32
CA ASN A 164 6.56 -17.63 -10.64
C ASN A 164 7.49 -18.86 -10.61
N HIS A 165 7.07 -19.92 -11.30
CA HIS A 165 7.83 -21.17 -11.41
C HIS A 165 9.14 -21.03 -12.18
N GLY A 166 9.27 -20.00 -13.03
CA GLY A 166 10.48 -19.73 -13.80
C GLY A 166 11.58 -19.05 -12.99
N LEU A 167 11.25 -18.29 -11.94
CA LEU A 167 12.24 -17.60 -11.10
C LEU A 167 12.92 -18.54 -10.09
N VAL A 168 12.22 -19.58 -9.62
CA VAL A 168 12.73 -20.50 -8.60
C VAL A 168 12.46 -21.94 -9.01
N LYS A 169 13.53 -22.72 -9.17
CA LYS A 169 13.45 -24.16 -9.47
C LYS A 169 13.69 -24.99 -8.20
N PRO A 170 13.07 -26.18 -8.10
CA PRO A 170 13.45 -27.17 -7.09
C PRO A 170 14.92 -27.56 -7.30
N ASP A 171 15.65 -27.65 -6.19
CA ASP A 171 17.05 -28.09 -6.17
C ASP A 171 17.24 -29.03 -4.97
N PRO A 172 16.89 -30.33 -5.11
CA PRO A 172 16.89 -31.28 -3.99
C PRO A 172 18.25 -31.48 -3.32
N GLY A 173 19.35 -31.24 -4.04
CA GLY A 173 20.71 -31.32 -3.51
C GLY A 173 21.24 -30.01 -2.93
N GLY A 174 20.52 -28.89 -3.12
CA GLY A 174 20.91 -27.58 -2.63
C GLY A 174 20.50 -27.34 -1.18
N GLU A 175 21.21 -26.44 -0.50
CA GLU A 175 21.04 -26.13 0.93
C GLU A 175 19.60 -25.78 1.32
N TYR A 176 18.86 -25.08 0.46
CA TYR A 176 17.49 -24.64 0.73
C TYR A 176 16.42 -25.53 0.07
N GLY A 177 16.80 -26.55 -0.71
CA GLY A 177 15.89 -27.35 -1.52
C GLY A 177 15.30 -26.63 -2.75
N PHE A 178 15.58 -25.35 -2.91
CA PHE A 178 15.13 -24.48 -4.00
C PHE A 178 16.27 -23.55 -4.39
N LYS A 179 16.40 -23.30 -5.69
CA LYS A 179 17.40 -22.40 -6.26
C LYS A 179 16.72 -21.27 -7.02
N PHE A 180 17.09 -20.03 -6.71
CA PHE A 180 16.71 -18.88 -7.50
C PHE A 180 17.54 -18.86 -8.79
N ILE A 181 16.89 -18.65 -9.93
CA ILE A 181 17.58 -18.55 -11.21
C ILE A 181 18.02 -17.10 -11.37
N GLU A 182 19.29 -16.85 -11.08
CA GLU A 182 19.92 -15.58 -11.39
C GLU A 182 20.18 -15.47 -12.89
N THR A 183 19.90 -14.28 -13.44
CA THR A 183 20.43 -13.87 -14.75
C THR A 183 21.87 -13.42 -14.58
N ASP A 184 22.68 -13.40 -15.66
CA ASP A 184 23.97 -12.71 -15.69
C ASP A 184 23.75 -11.22 -15.39
N PHE A 185 23.80 -10.88 -14.10
CA PHE A 185 23.27 -9.62 -13.59
C PHE A 185 24.03 -8.45 -14.20
N GLU A 186 25.35 -8.47 -14.19
CA GLU A 186 26.18 -7.38 -14.72
C GLU A 186 25.91 -7.12 -16.21
N ASN A 187 25.83 -8.17 -17.02
CA ASN A 187 25.56 -8.05 -18.46
C ASN A 187 24.15 -7.53 -18.72
N ARG A 188 23.16 -8.03 -17.96
CA ARG A 188 21.78 -7.57 -18.08
C ARG A 188 21.59 -6.15 -17.58
N VAL A 189 22.24 -5.75 -16.50
CA VAL A 189 22.22 -4.38 -16.01
C VAL A 189 22.79 -3.44 -17.06
N LYS A 190 23.96 -3.74 -17.65
CA LYS A 190 24.53 -2.95 -18.76
C LYS A 190 23.56 -2.81 -19.93
N GLN A 191 22.87 -3.90 -20.30
CA GLN A 191 21.88 -3.86 -21.37
C GLN A 191 20.64 -3.03 -21.02
N VAL A 192 20.12 -3.21 -19.81
CA VAL A 192 18.89 -2.57 -19.33
C VAL A 192 19.12 -1.09 -19.05
N LEU A 193 20.34 -0.71 -18.64
CA LEU A 193 20.77 0.66 -18.44
C LEU A 193 21.35 1.34 -19.70
N SER A 194 21.28 0.70 -20.88
CA SER A 194 21.77 1.29 -22.12
C SER A 194 20.75 2.25 -22.75
N GLY A 195 21.22 3.31 -23.41
CA GLY A 195 20.37 4.24 -24.17
C GLY A 195 19.63 5.28 -23.33
N GLU A 196 18.60 5.90 -23.92
CA GLU A 196 17.87 7.02 -23.28
C GLU A 196 16.75 6.49 -22.37
N ILE A 197 17.08 6.28 -21.10
CA ILE A 197 16.13 5.80 -20.09
C ILE A 197 15.24 6.94 -19.61
N LYS A 198 13.93 6.71 -19.57
CA LYS A 198 12.96 7.67 -19.04
C LYS A 198 12.56 7.42 -17.60
N ALA A 199 12.53 6.15 -17.17
CA ALA A 199 12.18 5.79 -15.81
C ALA A 199 12.84 4.49 -15.38
N VAL A 200 13.16 4.40 -14.10
CA VAL A 200 13.67 3.20 -13.44
C VAL A 200 12.66 2.73 -12.41
N SER A 201 12.34 1.44 -12.46
CA SER A 201 11.49 0.74 -11.50
C SER A 201 12.24 -0.42 -10.88
N LEU A 202 11.95 -0.71 -9.62
CA LEU A 202 12.42 -1.89 -8.91
C LEU A 202 11.26 -2.89 -8.77
N ILE A 203 11.58 -4.17 -8.89
CA ILE A 203 10.67 -5.28 -8.68
C ILE A 203 10.85 -5.74 -7.23
N VAL A 204 9.86 -5.43 -6.40
CA VAL A 204 9.91 -5.57 -4.96
C VAL A 204 8.97 -6.69 -4.51
N SER A 205 9.45 -7.57 -3.64
CA SER A 205 8.73 -8.70 -3.07
C SER A 205 8.47 -8.47 -1.60
N THR A 206 7.25 -8.77 -1.14
CA THR A 206 6.96 -8.78 0.30
C THR A 206 7.51 -10.02 1.00
N LEU A 207 7.69 -9.92 2.32
CA LEU A 207 8.08 -11.04 3.18
C LEU A 207 6.94 -11.45 4.12
N PRO A 208 5.90 -12.14 3.63
CA PRO A 208 4.78 -12.53 4.48
C PRO A 208 5.15 -13.59 5.53
N VAL A 209 6.30 -14.26 5.38
CA VAL A 209 6.83 -15.23 6.37
C VAL A 209 7.12 -14.55 7.72
N PHE A 210 7.44 -13.26 7.71
CA PHE A 210 7.66 -12.46 8.92
C PHE A 210 6.38 -11.79 9.45
N SER A 211 5.27 -11.90 8.73
CA SER A 211 3.99 -11.29 9.13
C SER A 211 3.14 -12.26 9.96
N GLY A 212 2.24 -11.72 10.79
CA GLY A 212 1.26 -12.51 11.56
C GLY A 212 0.18 -13.22 10.71
N ILE A 213 0.19 -13.06 9.38
CA ILE A 213 -0.90 -13.49 8.50
C ILE A 213 -0.93 -15.02 8.32
N GLY A 214 0.21 -15.69 8.47
CA GLY A 214 0.38 -17.12 8.18
C GLY A 214 0.52 -17.44 6.68
N LYS A 215 0.74 -16.42 5.84
CA LYS A 215 0.88 -16.58 4.39
C LYS A 215 2.35 -16.84 4.02
N LYS A 216 2.59 -17.85 3.16
CA LYS A 216 3.94 -18.13 2.63
C LYS A 216 4.22 -17.54 1.25
N LYS A 217 3.17 -17.33 0.44
CA LYS A 217 3.29 -16.80 -0.93
C LYS A 217 3.48 -15.27 -0.89
N PRO A 218 4.62 -14.72 -1.33
CA PRO A 218 4.83 -13.27 -1.37
C PRO A 218 3.98 -12.61 -2.46
N GLU A 219 3.85 -11.29 -2.37
CA GLU A 219 3.33 -10.41 -3.41
C GLU A 219 4.48 -9.66 -4.06
N ILE A 220 4.50 -9.62 -5.39
CA ILE A 220 5.48 -8.87 -6.17
C ILE A 220 4.82 -7.57 -6.66
N PHE A 221 5.54 -6.47 -6.49
CA PHE A 221 5.15 -5.14 -6.92
C PHE A 221 6.24 -4.55 -7.79
N GLU A 222 5.84 -3.75 -8.78
CA GLU A 222 6.75 -2.85 -9.44
C GLU A 222 6.64 -1.48 -8.76
N ILE A 223 7.77 -0.94 -8.32
CA ILE A 223 7.83 0.34 -7.62
C ILE A 223 8.83 1.26 -8.31
N ARG A 224 8.43 2.48 -8.69
CA ARG A 224 9.36 3.45 -9.27
C ARG A 224 10.33 4.00 -8.23
N VAL A 225 11.54 4.30 -8.70
CA VAL A 225 12.52 5.10 -7.99
C VAL A 225 12.33 6.57 -8.38
N GLY A 226 12.49 7.49 -7.43
CA GLY A 226 12.46 8.93 -7.66
C GLY A 226 13.40 9.69 -6.72
N GLY A 227 13.44 11.02 -6.82
CA GLY A 227 14.23 11.87 -5.92
C GLY A 227 15.61 12.29 -6.44
N GLY A 228 15.87 12.18 -7.75
CA GLY A 228 17.15 12.52 -8.36
C GLY A 228 17.11 12.49 -9.89
N LYS A 229 18.27 12.71 -10.52
CA LYS A 229 18.44 12.58 -11.98
C LYS A 229 18.47 11.11 -12.38
N ILE A 230 18.15 10.79 -13.65
CA ILE A 230 18.07 9.40 -14.14
C ILE A 230 19.32 8.59 -13.83
N ASP A 231 20.51 9.18 -13.97
CA ASP A 231 21.79 8.49 -13.69
C ASP A 231 21.91 8.10 -12.22
N GLU A 232 21.56 9.01 -11.30
CA GLU A 232 21.54 8.74 -9.86
C GLU A 232 20.51 7.67 -9.49
N LEU A 233 19.34 7.70 -10.15
CA LEU A 233 18.29 6.68 -9.96
C LEU A 233 18.76 5.31 -10.44
N ALA A 234 19.50 5.24 -11.55
CA ALA A 234 20.06 4.01 -12.09
C ALA A 234 21.12 3.42 -11.17
N SER A 235 22.09 4.23 -10.71
CA SER A 235 23.11 3.78 -9.76
C SER A 235 22.51 3.31 -8.44
N TYR A 236 21.49 4.00 -7.93
CA TYR A 236 20.75 3.56 -6.74
C TYR A 236 20.04 2.22 -6.99
N ALA A 237 19.36 2.07 -8.13
CA ALA A 237 18.63 0.85 -8.45
C ALA A 237 19.57 -0.36 -8.57
N GLU A 238 20.74 -0.20 -9.18
CA GLU A 238 21.76 -1.25 -9.26
C GLU A 238 22.24 -1.68 -7.87
N LYS A 239 22.57 -0.70 -7.01
CA LYS A 239 23.05 -0.96 -5.64
C LYS A 239 22.04 -1.71 -4.78
N VAL A 240 20.77 -1.28 -4.85
CA VAL A 240 19.70 -1.83 -3.99
C VAL A 240 19.16 -3.17 -4.51
N THR A 241 19.40 -3.51 -5.77
CA THR A 241 18.94 -4.79 -6.33
C THR A 241 19.69 -5.96 -5.71
N GLY A 242 18.93 -6.91 -5.16
CA GLY A 242 19.42 -8.02 -4.35
C GLY A 242 19.50 -7.74 -2.86
N ASP A 243 19.20 -6.51 -2.43
CA ASP A 243 19.14 -6.09 -1.02
C ASP A 243 17.68 -5.97 -0.54
N PHE A 244 17.50 -5.64 0.74
CA PHE A 244 16.21 -5.31 1.33
C PHE A 244 16.04 -3.81 1.51
N VAL A 245 14.79 -3.37 1.61
CA VAL A 245 14.42 -1.99 1.94
C VAL A 245 13.48 -2.02 3.13
N ALA A 246 13.75 -1.19 4.14
CA ALA A 246 12.86 -0.99 5.27
C ALA A 246 11.88 0.17 5.02
N VAL A 247 10.77 0.18 5.75
CA VAL A 247 9.76 1.25 5.65
C VAL A 247 10.32 2.64 6.00
N SER A 248 11.30 2.70 6.91
CA SER A 248 12.00 3.92 7.33
C SER A 248 12.90 4.52 6.24
N ASP A 249 13.34 3.73 5.27
CA ASP A 249 14.18 4.22 4.17
C ASP A 249 13.35 4.98 3.14
N VAL A 250 12.06 4.64 3.04
CA VAL A 250 11.10 5.15 2.06
C VAL A 250 10.26 6.30 2.62
N PHE A 251 9.79 6.17 3.86
CA PHE A 251 8.88 7.16 4.45
C PHE A 251 9.45 7.79 5.71
N LEU A 252 9.08 9.05 5.91
CA LEU A 252 9.35 9.80 7.13
C LEU A 252 8.13 9.80 8.06
N GLU A 253 8.35 9.91 9.36
CA GLU A 253 7.26 10.14 10.30
C GLU A 253 6.60 11.50 10.05
N GLY A 254 5.28 11.59 10.18
CA GLY A 254 4.52 12.80 9.86
C GLY A 254 4.22 12.99 8.38
N GLN A 255 4.89 12.29 7.46
CA GLN A 255 4.66 12.38 6.01
C GLN A 255 3.21 12.00 5.62
N LEU A 256 2.70 12.64 4.56
CA LEU A 256 1.47 12.21 3.90
C LEU A 256 1.74 11.12 2.86
N VAL A 257 0.89 10.10 2.81
CA VAL A 257 0.95 8.99 1.87
C VAL A 257 -0.41 8.69 1.24
N ASP A 258 -0.37 8.16 0.03
CA ASP A 258 -1.53 7.62 -0.66
C ASP A 258 -1.59 6.11 -0.42
N VAL A 259 -2.74 5.60 0.02
CA VAL A 259 -2.94 4.16 0.23
C VAL A 259 -3.69 3.58 -0.96
N ILE A 260 -3.07 2.63 -1.65
CA ILE A 260 -3.66 1.95 -2.80
C ILE A 260 -3.98 0.51 -2.41
N GLY A 261 -5.19 0.05 -2.73
CA GLY A 261 -5.62 -1.29 -2.36
C GLY A 261 -6.95 -1.71 -2.97
N VAL A 262 -7.38 -2.92 -2.59
CA VAL A 262 -8.69 -3.47 -2.95
C VAL A 262 -9.61 -3.45 -1.72
N THR A 263 -10.74 -2.75 -1.88
CA THR A 263 -11.77 -2.61 -0.84
C THR A 263 -12.34 -3.96 -0.36
N LYS A 264 -12.94 -3.99 0.84
CA LYS A 264 -13.67 -5.17 1.34
C LYS A 264 -14.82 -5.51 0.39
N GLY A 265 -14.91 -6.78 -0.01
CA GLY A 265 -16.02 -7.26 -0.84
C GLY A 265 -17.30 -7.38 -0.04
N LYS A 266 -18.43 -6.96 -0.63
CA LYS A 266 -19.78 -7.09 -0.05
C LYS A 266 -20.73 -7.89 -0.95
N GLY A 267 -20.23 -8.47 -2.03
CA GLY A 267 -21.03 -9.26 -2.99
C GLY A 267 -22.02 -8.42 -3.81
N PHE A 268 -23.05 -9.07 -4.34
CA PHE A 268 -24.15 -8.42 -5.02
C PHE A 268 -25.02 -7.68 -4.02
N GLN A 269 -25.27 -6.40 -4.25
CA GLN A 269 -26.09 -5.55 -3.38
C GLN A 269 -27.17 -4.84 -4.20
N GLY A 270 -28.31 -4.59 -3.55
CA GLY A 270 -29.39 -3.78 -4.09
C GLY A 270 -28.98 -2.30 -4.26
N VAL A 271 -29.80 -1.56 -5.01
CA VAL A 271 -29.54 -0.17 -5.39
C VAL A 271 -29.36 0.75 -4.16
N VAL A 272 -30.15 0.52 -3.12
CA VAL A 272 -30.10 1.29 -1.86
C VAL A 272 -28.72 1.18 -1.21
N LYS A 273 -28.24 -0.04 -0.91
CA LYS A 273 -26.92 -0.26 -0.30
C LYS A 273 -25.75 0.10 -1.22
N ARG A 274 -25.91 -0.04 -2.55
CA ARG A 274 -24.83 0.18 -3.54
C ARG A 274 -24.64 1.65 -3.91
N PHE A 275 -25.72 2.43 -3.97
CA PHE A 275 -25.71 3.82 -4.43
C PHE A 275 -26.25 4.83 -3.41
N GLY A 276 -26.77 4.39 -2.27
CA GLY A 276 -27.33 5.26 -1.24
C GLY A 276 -28.62 5.95 -1.69
N VAL A 277 -29.42 5.30 -2.54
CA VAL A 277 -30.67 5.89 -3.02
C VAL A 277 -31.75 5.81 -1.94
N LYS A 278 -32.59 6.85 -1.85
CA LYS A 278 -33.69 6.92 -0.90
C LYS A 278 -34.63 5.72 -1.06
N GLU A 279 -34.98 5.11 0.07
CA GLU A 279 -35.99 4.05 0.11
C GLU A 279 -37.38 4.64 -0.19
N LEU A 280 -38.14 3.98 -1.05
CA LEU A 280 -39.48 4.41 -1.43
C LEU A 280 -40.52 3.94 -0.39
N PRO A 281 -41.60 4.70 -0.16
CA PRO A 281 -42.59 4.38 0.86
C PRO A 281 -43.27 3.02 0.62
N ARG A 282 -43.49 2.28 1.71
CA ARG A 282 -44.07 0.93 1.71
C ARG A 282 -45.59 0.99 1.92
N TRP A 283 -46.31 1.61 0.98
CA TRP A 283 -47.75 1.87 1.14
C TRP A 283 -48.66 0.63 0.96
N HIS A 284 -48.20 -0.48 0.37
CA HIS A 284 -49.05 -1.65 0.11
C HIS A 284 -48.57 -2.93 0.83
N LYS A 285 -49.51 -3.61 1.50
CA LYS A 285 -49.28 -4.76 2.41
C LYS A 285 -48.69 -6.01 1.73
N HIS A 286 -48.95 -6.22 0.43
CA HIS A 286 -48.51 -7.40 -0.33
C HIS A 286 -47.08 -7.30 -0.93
N ARG A 287 -46.31 -6.24 -0.62
CA ARG A 287 -45.00 -6.00 -1.27
C ARG A 287 -43.87 -6.11 -0.25
N LYS A 288 -43.20 -7.26 -0.25
CA LYS A 288 -42.09 -7.59 0.66
C LYS A 288 -40.78 -6.83 0.40
N GLY A 289 -40.69 -5.96 -0.61
CA GLY A 289 -39.45 -5.26 -0.99
C GLY A 289 -39.63 -3.80 -1.42
N SER A 290 -38.57 -3.00 -1.27
CA SER A 290 -38.52 -1.59 -1.66
C SER A 290 -38.49 -1.45 -3.19
N ARG A 291 -39.20 -0.45 -3.74
CA ARG A 291 -39.25 -0.20 -5.20
C ARG A 291 -37.84 0.09 -5.75
N LYS A 292 -37.56 -0.40 -6.97
CA LYS A 292 -36.32 -0.14 -7.71
C LYS A 292 -36.39 1.23 -8.41
N ILE A 293 -35.25 1.86 -8.66
CA ILE A 293 -35.16 3.06 -9.49
C ILE A 293 -35.49 2.66 -10.93
N GLY A 294 -36.44 3.38 -11.54
CA GLY A 294 -36.69 3.36 -12.97
C GLY A 294 -36.46 4.75 -13.53
N ALA A 295 -35.76 4.84 -14.66
CA ALA A 295 -35.82 6.00 -15.54
C ALA A 295 -36.69 5.62 -16.74
N ARG A 296 -37.45 6.57 -17.30
CA ARG A 296 -38.02 6.37 -18.64
C ARG A 296 -36.83 6.42 -19.60
N SER A 297 -36.34 5.25 -19.97
CA SER A 297 -35.21 5.13 -20.88
C SER A 297 -35.57 5.70 -22.25
N PRO A 298 -34.61 6.29 -22.99
CA PRO A 298 -34.80 6.53 -24.42
C PRO A 298 -35.08 5.19 -25.14
N GLY A 299 -35.69 5.22 -26.33
CA GLY A 299 -36.21 4.03 -27.02
C GLY A 299 -35.19 2.90 -27.27
N PHE A 300 -33.88 3.19 -27.18
CA PHE A 300 -32.78 2.23 -27.35
C PHE A 300 -32.30 1.58 -26.04
N GLY A 301 -32.99 1.79 -24.91
CA GLY A 301 -32.75 1.05 -23.66
C GLY A 301 -32.13 1.86 -22.52
N THR A 302 -31.85 1.18 -21.42
CA THR A 302 -31.43 1.85 -20.18
C THR A 302 -30.02 2.38 -20.31
N MET A 303 -29.92 3.71 -20.23
CA MET A 303 -28.65 4.43 -20.16
C MET A 303 -27.76 3.90 -19.04
N SER A 304 -26.48 4.24 -19.08
CA SER A 304 -25.49 3.62 -18.23
C SER A 304 -25.47 4.25 -16.81
N GLU A 305 -26.00 5.46 -16.69
CA GLU A 305 -25.98 6.33 -15.52
C GLU A 305 -26.99 5.95 -14.42
N PRO A 306 -28.24 5.53 -14.71
CA PRO A 306 -29.19 5.12 -13.68
C PRO A 306 -28.58 4.09 -12.69
N PRO A 307 -28.77 4.28 -11.38
CA PRO A 307 -28.20 3.39 -10.39
C PRO A 307 -28.90 2.03 -10.45
N GLN A 308 -28.11 0.98 -10.69
CA GLN A 308 -28.60 -0.41 -10.77
C GLN A 308 -28.00 -1.27 -9.66
N ALA A 309 -28.67 -2.37 -9.32
CA ALA A 309 -28.14 -3.36 -8.38
C ALA A 309 -26.90 -4.04 -8.99
N GLY A 310 -26.03 -4.60 -8.16
CA GLY A 310 -24.82 -5.27 -8.65
C GLY A 310 -23.72 -5.38 -7.61
N GLN A 311 -22.52 -5.74 -8.09
CA GLN A 311 -21.34 -5.88 -7.25
C GLN A 311 -21.06 -4.60 -6.44
N THR A 312 -20.81 -4.79 -5.14
CA THR A 312 -20.37 -3.75 -4.21
C THR A 312 -19.11 -4.20 -3.48
N GLY A 313 -18.11 -3.30 -3.44
CA GLY A 313 -16.82 -3.60 -2.83
C GLY A 313 -15.99 -4.55 -3.70
N PHE A 314 -14.79 -4.87 -3.22
CA PHE A 314 -13.75 -5.53 -4.00
C PHE A 314 -13.33 -4.71 -5.23
N HIS A 315 -13.47 -3.38 -5.16
CA HIS A 315 -12.99 -2.43 -6.14
C HIS A 315 -11.58 -1.96 -5.77
N ARG A 316 -10.74 -1.70 -6.77
CA ARG A 316 -9.45 -1.02 -6.59
C ARG A 316 -9.67 0.47 -6.37
N ARG A 317 -9.11 1.02 -5.29
CA ARG A 317 -9.23 2.43 -4.91
C ARG A 317 -7.90 2.94 -4.38
N THR A 318 -7.76 4.26 -4.39
CA THR A 318 -6.67 4.99 -3.77
C THR A 318 -7.28 5.98 -2.78
N GLU A 319 -6.88 5.91 -1.53
CA GLU A 319 -7.15 6.93 -0.51
C GLU A 319 -5.94 7.87 -0.48
N LEU A 320 -6.16 9.16 -0.73
CA LEU A 320 -5.08 10.14 -0.82
C LEU A 320 -4.78 10.77 0.53
N ASN A 321 -3.55 11.26 0.69
CA ASN A 321 -3.14 12.18 1.77
C ASN A 321 -3.43 11.70 3.20
N LYS A 322 -3.13 10.43 3.47
CA LYS A 322 -3.16 9.88 4.83
C LYS A 322 -1.87 10.19 5.55
N ARG A 323 -1.94 10.65 6.80
CA ARG A 323 -0.74 10.99 7.57
C ARG A 323 -0.18 9.77 8.29
N ILE A 324 1.12 9.58 8.18
CA ILE A 324 1.89 8.64 9.02
C ILE A 324 2.06 9.29 10.40
N LEU A 325 1.66 8.60 11.45
CA LEU A 325 1.76 9.09 12.83
C LEU A 325 3.07 8.64 13.49
N LYS A 326 3.44 7.36 13.31
CA LYS A 326 4.66 6.76 13.87
C LYS A 326 5.09 5.59 12.99
N ILE A 327 6.40 5.39 12.88
CA ILE A 327 7.04 4.22 12.29
C ILE A 327 7.86 3.58 13.41
N GLY A 328 7.55 2.33 13.75
CA GLY A 328 8.29 1.60 14.78
C GLY A 328 8.91 0.33 14.23
N MET A 329 10.00 -0.12 14.84
CA MET A 329 10.71 -1.34 14.42
C MET A 329 10.23 -2.58 15.19
N ASN A 330 9.68 -2.40 16.39
CA ASN A 330 9.19 -3.49 17.24
C ASN A 330 7.66 -3.52 17.30
N GLY A 331 7.05 -4.44 16.55
CA GLY A 331 5.60 -4.58 16.45
C GLY A 331 4.89 -4.88 17.77
N LEU A 332 5.57 -5.45 18.76
CA LEU A 332 4.97 -5.80 20.06
C LEU A 332 4.50 -4.57 20.85
N GLU A 333 5.05 -3.38 20.58
CA GLU A 333 4.67 -2.11 21.22
C GLU A 333 3.23 -1.67 20.93
N VAL A 334 2.65 -2.14 19.82
CA VAL A 334 1.35 -1.65 19.32
C VAL A 334 0.28 -2.73 19.29
N VAL A 335 0.65 -3.96 19.62
CA VAL A 335 -0.26 -5.08 19.68
C VAL A 335 -1.15 -4.92 20.92
N PRO A 336 -2.49 -4.92 20.76
CA PRO A 336 -3.37 -4.87 21.91
C PRO A 336 -3.32 -6.19 22.70
N GLU A 337 -3.79 -6.16 23.94
CA GLU A 337 -3.96 -7.38 24.74
C GLU A 337 -4.79 -8.43 23.98
N GLY A 338 -4.31 -9.68 23.97
CA GLY A 338 -4.92 -10.77 23.20
C GLY A 338 -4.70 -10.71 21.67
N GLY A 339 -3.97 -9.71 21.17
CA GLY A 339 -3.64 -9.56 19.76
C GLY A 339 -4.76 -9.00 18.88
N PHE A 340 -4.42 -8.67 17.63
CA PHE A 340 -5.40 -8.13 16.68
C PHE A 340 -6.38 -9.21 16.21
N LEU A 341 -7.68 -8.92 16.30
CA LEU A 341 -8.74 -9.82 15.84
C LEU A 341 -8.54 -10.23 14.38
N HIS A 342 -8.51 -11.54 14.15
CA HIS A 342 -8.26 -12.19 12.85
C HIS A 342 -6.89 -11.94 12.21
N TYR A 343 -5.99 -11.20 12.86
CA TYR A 343 -4.62 -11.00 12.38
C TYR A 343 -3.60 -11.74 13.24
N GLY A 344 -3.66 -11.58 14.56
CA GLY A 344 -2.65 -12.05 15.51
C GLY A 344 -1.70 -10.94 15.92
N LEU A 345 -0.41 -11.27 16.01
CA LEU A 345 0.66 -10.39 16.46
C LEU A 345 1.38 -9.72 15.28
N ILE A 346 2.01 -8.58 15.54
CA ILE A 346 2.96 -7.95 14.62
C ILE A 346 4.36 -8.19 15.19
N TYR A 347 5.23 -8.84 14.42
CA TYR A 347 6.52 -9.29 14.95
C TYR A 347 7.67 -8.32 14.68
N GLY A 348 7.53 -7.40 13.73
CA GLY A 348 8.63 -6.54 13.30
C GLY A 348 8.15 -5.12 13.01
N PRO A 349 8.71 -4.45 11.99
CA PRO A 349 8.41 -3.06 11.74
C PRO A 349 6.94 -2.82 11.41
N TYR A 350 6.40 -1.71 11.91
CA TYR A 350 5.00 -1.33 11.78
C TYR A 350 4.86 0.16 11.45
N LEU A 351 3.67 0.52 10.97
CA LEU A 351 3.30 1.90 10.68
C LEU A 351 1.91 2.23 11.25
N LEU A 352 1.81 3.36 11.95
CA LEU A 352 0.55 3.94 12.40
C LEU A 352 0.08 5.00 11.41
N LEU A 353 -1.11 4.83 10.87
CA LEU A 353 -1.66 5.71 9.84
C LEU A 353 -2.97 6.34 10.30
N LYS A 354 -3.11 7.66 10.18
CA LYS A 354 -4.27 8.42 10.64
C LYS A 354 -5.55 7.99 9.93
N GLY A 355 -6.56 7.61 10.70
CA GLY A 355 -7.88 7.20 10.24
C GLY A 355 -7.96 5.76 9.76
N SER A 356 -9.08 5.42 9.10
CA SER A 356 -9.29 4.12 8.47
C SER A 356 -8.57 4.02 7.13
N VAL A 357 -8.22 2.79 6.75
CA VAL A 357 -7.64 2.45 5.44
C VAL A 357 -8.50 1.43 4.69
N ILE A 358 -8.40 1.42 3.37
CA ILE A 358 -9.05 0.48 2.44
C ILE A 358 -8.83 -0.98 2.86
N GLY A 359 -9.87 -1.79 2.70
CA GLY A 359 -9.78 -3.25 2.80
C GLY A 359 -9.97 -3.80 4.22
N PRO A 360 -10.21 -5.12 4.35
CA PRO A 360 -10.23 -5.80 5.63
C PRO A 360 -8.81 -6.05 6.16
N VAL A 361 -8.74 -6.60 7.36
CA VAL A 361 -7.52 -7.15 7.96
C VAL A 361 -6.89 -8.23 7.05
N LYS A 362 -5.56 -8.41 7.12
CA LYS A 362 -4.72 -9.28 6.26
C LYS A 362 -4.61 -8.85 4.79
N ARG A 363 -5.15 -7.69 4.42
CA ARG A 363 -5.09 -7.17 3.04
C ARG A 363 -3.70 -6.59 2.76
N ALA A 364 -3.07 -7.02 1.68
CA ALA A 364 -1.91 -6.34 1.11
C ALA A 364 -2.34 -4.97 0.55
N LEU A 365 -1.62 -3.94 0.94
CA LEU A 365 -1.81 -2.56 0.53
C LEU A 365 -0.46 -2.02 0.04
N LEU A 366 -0.50 -1.01 -0.81
CA LEU A 366 0.68 -0.32 -1.27
C LEU A 366 0.56 1.14 -0.86
N LEU A 367 1.44 1.58 0.03
CA LEU A 367 1.59 2.98 0.40
C LEU A 367 2.46 3.63 -0.65
N ARG A 368 2.08 4.80 -1.15
CA ARG A 368 2.83 5.56 -2.15
C ARG A 368 3.02 6.98 -1.66
N HIS A 369 4.09 7.64 -2.09
CA HIS A 369 4.21 9.08 -1.97
C HIS A 369 2.97 9.79 -2.56
N PRO A 370 2.60 10.96 -2.01
CA PRO A 370 1.34 11.61 -2.35
C PRO A 370 1.44 12.18 -3.76
N VAL A 371 0.53 11.77 -4.65
CA VAL A 371 0.48 12.32 -6.03
C VAL A 371 -0.16 13.70 -6.05
N ARG A 372 -1.03 13.98 -5.08
CA ARG A 372 -1.72 15.27 -4.97
C ARG A 372 -1.68 15.76 -3.51
N PRO A 373 -0.52 16.24 -3.03
CA PRO A 373 -0.45 16.83 -1.70
C PRO A 373 -1.41 18.03 -1.61
N PRO A 374 -2.03 18.28 -0.44
CA PRO A 374 -2.95 19.40 -0.28
C PRO A 374 -2.23 20.74 -0.47
N LEU A 375 -2.91 21.72 -1.07
CA LEU A 375 -2.34 23.05 -1.29
C LEU A 375 -2.19 23.85 0.01
N GLY A 376 -3.03 23.59 1.03
CA GLY A 376 -3.05 24.31 2.30
C GLY A 376 -1.82 24.06 3.19
N TRP A 377 -1.99 23.26 4.24
CA TRP A 377 -0.92 22.97 5.20
C TRP A 377 -0.33 21.57 4.98
N LEU A 378 1.00 21.46 5.03
CA LEU A 378 1.71 20.17 5.08
C LEU A 378 2.41 19.99 6.44
N PRO A 379 2.37 18.78 7.01
CA PRO A 379 3.13 18.49 8.22
C PRO A 379 4.63 18.50 7.92
N LEU A 380 5.38 19.35 8.62
CA LEU A 380 6.83 19.38 8.57
C LEU A 380 7.39 18.35 9.57
N THR A 381 6.96 18.43 10.83
CA THR A 381 7.44 17.60 11.93
C THR A 381 6.56 16.36 12.16
N PRO A 382 7.12 15.30 12.79
CA PRO A 382 6.32 14.17 13.26
C PRO A 382 5.31 14.64 14.32
N PRO A 383 4.08 14.10 14.30
CA PRO A 383 3.06 14.45 15.29
C PRO A 383 3.38 13.79 16.64
N GLN A 384 3.10 14.48 17.74
CA GLN A 384 3.27 13.93 19.08
C GLN A 384 2.08 13.05 19.46
N ILE A 385 2.35 11.79 19.81
CA ILE A 385 1.38 10.83 20.34
C ILE A 385 1.50 10.82 21.85
N THR A 386 0.45 11.23 22.58
CA THR A 386 0.46 11.24 24.06
C THR A 386 -0.05 9.94 24.65
N TYR A 387 -0.93 9.23 23.95
CA TYR A 387 -1.48 7.96 24.39
C TYR A 387 -1.82 7.08 23.20
N LEU A 388 -1.54 5.78 23.30
CA LEU A 388 -1.94 4.75 22.34
C LEU A 388 -2.72 3.66 23.08
N SER A 389 -3.94 3.35 22.63
CA SER A 389 -4.75 2.29 23.25
C SER A 389 -4.24 0.91 22.85
N LEU A 390 -3.79 0.16 23.86
CA LEU A 390 -3.41 -1.27 23.79
C LEU A 390 -4.47 -2.19 24.40
N GLU A 391 -5.63 -1.66 24.78
CA GLU A 391 -6.73 -2.46 25.31
C GLU A 391 -7.20 -3.50 24.29
N SER A 392 -7.57 -4.67 24.80
CA SER A 392 -8.16 -5.75 24.00
C SER A 392 -9.29 -5.22 23.11
N LYS A 393 -9.28 -5.68 21.86
CA LYS A 393 -10.36 -5.38 20.89
C LYS A 393 -11.35 -6.54 20.79
N GLN A 394 -11.24 -7.53 21.66
CA GLN A 394 -12.10 -8.71 21.73
C GLN A 394 -13.09 -8.54 22.89
N GLY A 395 -14.28 -8.00 22.61
CA GLY A 395 -15.25 -7.67 23.65
C GLY A 395 -15.03 -6.28 24.26
N ALA A 396 -15.88 -5.93 25.23
CA ALA A 396 -15.79 -4.72 26.05
C ALA A 396 -15.47 -5.12 27.49
#